data_AF-A0A6S8VMF9-F1
#
_entry.id   AF-A0A6S8VMF9-F1
#
_cell.length_a   1.000
_cell.length_b   1.000
_cell.length_c   1.000
_cell.angle_alpha   90.00
_cell.angle_beta   90.00
_cell.angle_gamma   90.00
#
_symmetry.space_group_name_H-M   'P 1'
#
loop_
_entity.id
_entity.type
_entity.pdbx_description
1 polymer ?
#
loop_
_entity_poly.entity_id
_entity_poly.type
_entity_poly.pdbx_seq_one_letter_code
_entity_poly.pdbx_strand_id
1 'polypeptide(L)'
;QQQQQQQQQQQGTRTGTQHHTNNDTNGCVVGLTSEIGKTETTSFYRAVVLVEKDGTVARDQRDARVSLPNDLSTSGIGSKFGKGKDSNSNAMKEDLDAAREQNRRDRDNAREAIGRRQQGAGSGARAGTGSGSGARAGAASSAPGAPFSAENLLGNIDMSDEQTSELAKLGLMFIGVVTILRIISSSTFVFKAVVLPIGILYGMMTCPANDTFDPKKELKRVLRGQHLPEGHQDKPPDDWFSRTVARVTASVVAEASTAFGYEVSFTSFGGAFTLSTVLVPTLNMELYWIGAFGSWRYIMKRKTQIES
;
A
#
# COMPACT_ATOMS: atom_id res chain seq x y z
N GLN A 1 -50.65 1.48 5.67
CA GLN A 1 -50.39 2.71 6.44
C GLN A 1 -50.20 2.47 7.95
N GLN A 2 -50.66 1.36 8.55
CA GLN A 2 -50.39 1.06 9.98
C GLN A 2 -49.00 0.47 10.28
N GLN A 3 -48.26 -0.06 9.29
CA GLN A 3 -46.90 -0.59 9.51
C GLN A 3 -45.79 0.47 9.51
N GLN A 4 -46.06 1.71 9.10
CA GLN A 4 -45.06 2.79 9.14
C GLN A 4 -44.94 3.50 10.50
N GLN A 5 -45.89 3.28 11.43
CA GLN A 5 -45.84 3.93 12.76
C GLN A 5 -45.01 3.16 13.80
N GLN A 6 -44.68 1.88 13.58
CA GLN A 6 -43.90 1.11 14.56
C GLN A 6 -42.38 1.26 14.43
N GLN A 7 -41.85 1.80 13.33
CA GLN A 7 -40.41 2.03 13.20
C GLN A 7 -39.92 3.34 13.85
N GLN A 8 -40.81 4.22 14.31
CA GLN A 8 -40.40 5.46 14.99
C GLN A 8 -40.23 5.31 16.51
N GLN A 9 -40.59 4.17 17.13
CA GLN A 9 -40.50 3.99 18.59
C GLN A 9 -39.27 3.21 19.08
N GLN A 10 -38.36 2.77 18.20
CA GLN A 10 -37.13 2.05 18.60
C GLN A 10 -35.84 2.90 18.57
N GLN A 11 -35.95 4.23 18.55
CA GLN A 11 -34.82 5.09 18.90
C GLN A 11 -34.71 5.21 20.41
N GLY A 12 -34.24 4.13 21.04
CA GLY A 12 -33.81 4.10 22.42
C GLY A 12 -32.59 4.98 22.63
N THR A 13 -32.82 6.13 23.26
CA THR A 13 -32.02 6.75 24.32
C THR A 13 -30.53 6.41 24.34
N ARG A 14 -29.73 7.09 23.51
CA ARG A 14 -28.29 7.25 23.73
C ARG A 14 -28.07 8.61 24.38
N THR A 15 -27.88 8.62 25.69
CA THR A 15 -27.53 9.82 26.47
C THR A 15 -26.10 10.26 26.13
N GLY A 16 -25.98 11.13 25.13
CA GLY A 16 -24.77 11.94 24.95
C GLY A 16 -24.78 13.08 25.97
N THR A 17 -23.71 13.19 26.76
CA THR A 17 -23.56 14.28 27.73
C THR A 17 -23.34 15.59 26.97
N GLN A 18 -24.40 16.39 26.83
CA GLN A 18 -24.34 17.76 26.32
C GLN A 18 -23.79 18.67 27.41
N HIS A 19 -22.57 19.18 27.26
CA HIS A 19 -22.09 20.28 28.08
C HIS A 19 -22.51 21.60 27.41
N HIS A 20 -23.53 22.25 27.98
CA HIS A 20 -23.88 23.62 27.67
C HIS A 20 -22.79 24.54 28.23
N THR A 21 -21.94 25.09 27.35
CA THR A 21 -21.16 26.27 27.69
C THR A 21 -22.10 27.46 27.70
N ASN A 22 -22.52 27.83 28.92
CA ASN A 22 -23.45 28.93 29.16
C ASN A 22 -22.68 30.25 29.02
N ASN A 23 -22.76 30.88 27.85
CA ASN A 23 -22.91 32.32 27.68
C ASN A 23 -23.20 32.64 26.22
N ASP A 24 -24.26 33.43 26.02
CA ASP A 24 -24.78 33.97 24.75
C ASP A 24 -25.48 33.01 23.78
N THR A 25 -26.69 32.61 24.18
CA THR A 25 -27.96 32.42 23.42
C THR A 25 -28.02 31.90 21.97
N ASN A 26 -26.94 31.52 21.29
CA ASN A 26 -26.96 30.90 19.94
C ASN A 26 -25.74 29.98 19.71
N GLY A 27 -25.56 28.98 20.58
CA GLY A 27 -24.46 28.02 20.50
C GLY A 27 -24.76 26.87 19.52
N CYS A 28 -23.87 26.60 18.56
CA CYS A 28 -23.90 25.37 17.79
C CYS A 28 -23.53 24.18 18.68
N VAL A 29 -24.16 23.03 18.49
CA VAL A 29 -23.72 21.78 19.12
C VAL A 29 -22.69 21.13 18.21
N VAL A 30 -21.48 20.94 18.73
CA VAL A 30 -20.36 20.30 18.03
C VAL A 30 -19.99 19.00 18.74
N GLY A 31 -19.87 17.91 17.98
CA GLY A 31 -19.31 16.65 18.47
C GLY A 31 -17.81 16.63 18.18
N LEU A 32 -16.98 16.43 19.20
CA LEU A 32 -15.54 16.25 19.03
C LEU A 32 -15.27 14.84 18.47
N THR A 33 -14.52 14.72 17.38
CA THR A 33 -14.24 13.43 16.72
C THR A 33 -12.82 12.93 17.00
N SER A 34 -11.81 13.79 16.90
CA SER A 34 -10.42 13.39 17.15
C SER A 34 -9.55 14.57 17.62
N GLU A 35 -8.53 14.27 18.43
CA GLU A 35 -7.48 15.24 18.78
C GLU A 35 -6.49 15.33 17.62
N ILE A 36 -6.28 16.53 17.10
CA ILE A 36 -5.37 16.80 15.97
C ILE A 36 -3.96 17.11 16.49
N GLY A 37 -3.86 17.73 17.67
CA GLY A 37 -2.57 18.08 18.26
C GLY A 37 -2.72 18.79 19.59
N LYS A 38 -1.62 18.87 20.33
CA LYS A 38 -1.58 19.43 21.68
C LYS A 38 -0.39 20.38 21.85
N THR A 39 -0.63 21.48 22.55
CA THR A 39 0.37 22.42 23.04
C THR A 39 0.38 22.41 24.56
N GLU A 40 1.33 23.11 25.19
CA GLU A 40 1.43 23.18 26.65
C GLU A 40 0.14 23.70 27.31
N THR A 41 -0.60 24.59 26.64
CA THR A 41 -1.81 25.23 27.19
C THR A 41 -3.11 24.81 26.51
N THR A 42 -3.05 24.28 25.28
CA THR A 42 -4.23 24.09 24.43
C THR A 42 -4.19 22.78 23.64
N SER A 43 -5.28 22.02 23.64
CA SER A 43 -5.49 20.89 22.72
C SER A 43 -6.38 21.32 21.56
N PHE A 44 -6.04 20.87 20.36
CA PHE A 44 -6.78 21.11 19.13
C PHE A 44 -7.55 19.86 18.74
N TYR A 45 -8.86 20.00 18.55
CA TYR A 45 -9.74 18.91 18.15
C TYR A 45 -10.37 19.18 16.78
N ARG A 46 -10.59 18.09 16.03
CA ARG A 46 -11.53 18.06 14.92
C ARG A 46 -12.92 17.87 15.53
N ALA A 47 -13.85 18.72 15.13
CA ALA A 47 -15.23 18.66 15.58
C ALA A 47 -16.16 18.67 14.38
N VAL A 48 -17.28 17.98 14.49
CA VAL A 48 -18.34 17.99 13.47
C VAL A 48 -19.53 18.74 14.06
N VAL A 49 -20.03 19.72 13.31
CA VAL A 49 -21.25 20.45 13.70
C VAL A 49 -22.44 19.50 13.58
N LEU A 50 -23.14 19.28 14.69
CA LEU A 50 -24.33 18.43 14.75
C LEU A 50 -25.62 19.25 14.67
N VAL A 51 -25.63 20.42 15.32
CA VAL A 51 -26.79 21.31 15.35
C VAL A 51 -26.33 22.74 15.09
N GLU A 52 -26.98 23.40 14.13
CA GLU A 52 -26.72 24.79 13.76
C GLU A 52 -27.32 25.76 14.78
N LYS A 53 -26.96 27.05 14.68
CA LYS A 53 -27.42 28.08 15.62
C LYS A 53 -28.94 28.24 15.68
N ASP A 54 -29.63 27.89 14.61
CA ASP A 54 -31.09 27.93 14.51
C ASP A 54 -31.78 26.68 15.12
N GLY A 55 -31.00 25.78 15.72
CA GLY A 55 -31.51 24.53 16.31
C GLY A 55 -31.79 23.44 15.28
N THR A 56 -31.48 23.65 14.00
CA THR A 56 -31.64 22.63 12.96
C THR A 56 -30.46 21.66 12.98
N VAL A 57 -30.74 20.38 12.72
CA VAL A 57 -29.69 19.36 12.55
C VAL A 57 -28.93 19.68 11.28
N ALA A 58 -27.61 19.85 11.39
CA ALA A 58 -26.76 20.14 10.24
C ALA A 58 -26.89 19.00 9.23
N ARG A 59 -27.34 19.32 8.01
CA ARG A 59 -27.51 18.31 6.94
C ARG A 59 -26.18 17.89 6.32
N ASP A 60 -25.19 18.78 6.38
CA ASP A 60 -23.85 18.54 5.87
C ASP A 60 -22.86 18.49 7.04
N GLN A 61 -22.03 17.44 7.08
CA GLN A 61 -20.92 17.35 8.03
C GLN A 61 -19.89 18.44 7.71
N ARG A 62 -19.95 19.54 8.47
CA ARG A 62 -18.94 20.59 8.42
C ARG A 62 -17.89 20.32 9.48
N ASP A 63 -16.67 20.09 9.03
CA ASP A 63 -15.49 20.00 9.88
C ASP A 63 -15.15 21.38 10.45
N ALA A 64 -15.10 21.47 11.76
CA ALA A 64 -14.64 22.63 12.51
C ALA A 64 -13.38 22.25 13.30
N ARG A 65 -12.45 23.20 13.42
CA ARG A 65 -11.32 23.07 14.34
C ARG A 65 -11.65 23.82 15.63
N VAL A 66 -11.62 23.11 16.74
CA VAL A 66 -11.92 23.68 18.06
C VAL A 66 -10.67 23.58 18.93
N SER A 67 -10.27 24.70 19.50
CA SER A 67 -9.19 24.76 20.49
C SER A 67 -9.80 24.76 21.89
N LEU A 68 -9.42 23.80 22.72
CA LEU A 68 -9.85 23.69 24.12
C LEU A 68 -8.65 23.91 25.05
N PRO A 69 -8.77 24.73 26.09
CA PRO A 69 -7.74 24.84 27.12
C PRO A 69 -7.52 23.49 27.79
N ASN A 70 -6.27 23.14 28.08
CA ASN A 70 -5.91 21.86 28.70
C ASN A 70 -6.60 21.64 30.07
N ASP A 71 -6.92 22.72 30.77
CA ASP A 71 -7.57 22.68 32.09
C ASP A 71 -9.03 22.20 32.03
N LEU A 72 -9.70 22.34 30.87
CA LEU A 72 -11.06 21.84 30.64
C LEU A 72 -11.10 20.39 30.12
N SER A 73 -10.00 19.91 29.53
CA SER A 73 -9.90 18.58 28.89
C SER A 73 -9.99 17.43 29.91
N THR A 74 -9.47 17.62 31.11
CA THR A 74 -9.31 16.54 32.11
C THR A 74 -10.36 16.52 33.21
N SER A 75 -11.17 17.57 33.38
CA SER A 75 -11.94 17.80 34.61
C SER A 75 -13.44 17.44 34.55
N GLY A 76 -14.01 17.08 33.39
CA GLY A 76 -15.48 16.85 33.31
C GLY A 76 -16.00 15.68 32.47
N ILE A 77 -15.27 15.21 31.47
CA ILE A 77 -15.86 14.33 30.43
C ILE A 77 -15.59 12.84 30.71
N GLY A 78 -14.61 12.49 31.55
CA GLY A 78 -14.15 11.11 31.73
C GLY A 78 -14.59 10.35 32.98
N SER A 79 -15.16 10.99 34.02
CA SER A 79 -15.25 10.35 35.35
C SER A 79 -16.60 9.72 35.73
N LYS A 80 -17.63 9.78 34.87
CA LYS A 80 -18.98 9.23 35.15
C LYS A 80 -19.35 7.97 34.38
N PHE A 81 -18.44 7.39 33.59
CA PHE A 81 -18.59 5.98 33.18
C PHE A 81 -17.98 5.11 34.26
N GLY A 82 -18.86 4.44 35.00
CA GLY A 82 -18.53 3.70 36.21
C GLY A 82 -17.36 2.74 36.02
N LYS A 83 -16.44 2.74 36.99
CA LYS A 83 -15.66 1.54 37.31
C LYS A 83 -16.64 0.46 37.74
N GLY A 84 -17.22 -0.23 36.76
CA GLY A 84 -17.69 -1.59 36.93
C GLY A 84 -16.50 -2.39 37.43
N LYS A 85 -16.57 -2.80 38.69
CA LYS A 85 -15.57 -3.67 39.30
C LYS A 85 -15.83 -5.05 38.70
N ASP A 86 -15.34 -5.25 37.50
CA ASP A 86 -15.54 -6.49 36.76
C ASP A 86 -14.68 -7.57 37.42
N SER A 87 -15.33 -8.35 38.28
CA SER A 87 -14.83 -9.60 38.86
C SER A 87 -14.43 -10.64 37.81
N ASN A 88 -14.54 -10.31 36.52
CA ASN A 88 -14.25 -11.17 35.37
C ASN A 88 -12.91 -10.85 34.67
N SER A 89 -12.16 -9.82 35.11
CA SER A 89 -10.87 -9.48 34.48
C SER A 89 -9.75 -10.49 34.75
N ASN A 90 -9.89 -11.32 35.78
CA ASN A 90 -8.92 -12.37 36.09
C ASN A 90 -9.02 -13.55 35.12
N ALA A 91 -10.24 -13.96 34.74
CA ALA A 91 -10.45 -15.03 33.76
C ALA A 91 -9.96 -14.64 32.36
N MET A 92 -10.19 -13.38 31.95
CA MET A 92 -9.72 -12.90 30.64
C MET A 92 -8.19 -12.72 30.58
N LYS A 93 -7.53 -12.45 31.71
CA LYS A 93 -6.07 -12.43 31.79
C LYS A 93 -5.47 -13.82 31.63
N GLU A 94 -6.08 -14.83 32.25
CA GLU A 94 -5.62 -16.22 32.16
C GLU A 94 -5.70 -16.76 30.72
N ASP A 95 -6.80 -16.48 30.01
CA ASP A 95 -6.95 -16.82 28.59
C ASP A 95 -5.95 -16.08 27.69
N LEU A 96 -5.66 -14.81 27.99
CA LEU A 96 -4.70 -14.02 27.21
C LEU A 96 -3.26 -14.52 27.38
N ASP A 97 -2.90 -14.90 28.60
CA ASP A 97 -1.57 -15.44 28.90
C ASP A 97 -1.41 -16.87 28.33
N ALA A 98 -2.47 -17.69 28.34
CA ALA A 98 -2.50 -18.98 27.66
C ALA A 98 -2.32 -18.84 26.13
N ALA A 99 -2.99 -17.86 25.51
CA ALA A 99 -2.86 -17.58 24.08
C ALA A 99 -1.46 -17.06 23.69
N ARG A 100 -0.81 -16.29 24.58
CA ARG A 100 0.58 -15.85 24.39
C ARG A 100 1.58 -16.99 24.47
N GLU A 101 1.37 -17.92 25.39
CA GLU A 101 2.22 -19.10 25.55
C GLU A 101 2.09 -20.05 24.34
N GLN A 102 0.88 -20.22 23.81
CA GLN A 102 0.68 -21.02 22.60
C GLN A 102 1.38 -20.42 21.38
N ASN A 103 1.30 -19.10 21.19
CA ASN A 103 2.04 -18.41 20.12
C ASN A 103 3.56 -18.53 20.25
N ARG A 104 4.10 -18.59 21.48
CA ARG A 104 5.54 -18.85 21.70
C ARG A 104 5.94 -20.25 21.22
N ARG A 105 5.16 -21.28 21.60
CA ARG A 105 5.41 -22.66 21.18
C ARG A 105 5.34 -22.84 19.67
N ASP A 106 4.37 -22.18 19.01
CA ASP A 106 4.24 -22.25 17.55
C ASP A 106 5.42 -21.59 16.83
N ARG A 107 5.97 -20.48 17.35
CA ARG A 107 7.19 -19.87 16.80
C ARG A 107 8.41 -20.78 16.94
N ASP A 108 8.55 -21.46 18.06
CA ASP A 108 9.69 -22.36 18.30
C ASP A 108 9.60 -23.61 17.43
N ASN A 109 8.40 -24.20 17.29
CA ASN A 109 8.15 -25.31 16.35
C ASN A 109 8.44 -24.91 14.89
N ALA A 110 8.05 -23.70 14.48
CA ALA A 110 8.33 -23.20 13.14
C ALA A 110 9.84 -22.99 12.89
N ARG A 111 10.59 -22.53 13.90
CA ARG A 111 12.04 -22.40 13.83
C ARG A 111 12.72 -23.77 13.68
N GLU A 112 12.28 -24.77 14.42
CA GLU A 112 12.85 -26.12 14.33
C GLU A 112 12.57 -26.76 12.95
N ALA A 113 11.37 -26.55 12.39
CA ALA A 113 11.02 -27.03 11.06
C ALA A 113 11.88 -26.41 9.94
N ILE A 114 12.25 -25.13 10.05
CA ILE A 114 13.15 -24.45 9.11
C ILE A 114 14.59 -24.97 9.27
N GLY A 115 15.06 -25.18 10.51
CA GLY A 115 16.39 -25.73 10.79
C GLY A 115 16.61 -27.11 10.19
N ARG A 116 15.62 -28.02 10.29
CA ARG A 116 15.71 -29.37 9.70
C ARG A 116 15.78 -29.36 8.17
N ARG A 117 15.17 -28.38 7.49
CA ARG A 117 15.26 -28.25 6.02
C ARG A 117 16.64 -27.83 5.53
N GLN A 118 17.39 -27.05 6.31
CA GLN A 118 18.74 -26.64 5.89
C GLN A 118 19.79 -27.73 6.11
N GLN A 119 19.61 -28.63 7.08
CA GLN A 119 20.55 -29.71 7.33
C GLN A 119 20.35 -30.94 6.41
N GLY A 120 19.17 -31.10 5.81
CA GLY A 120 18.85 -32.23 4.91
C GLY A 120 19.17 -32.03 3.43
N ALA A 121 19.60 -30.84 2.99
CA ALA A 121 19.79 -30.52 1.57
C ALA A 121 21.27 -30.39 1.14
N GLY A 122 22.22 -30.81 1.99
CA GLY A 122 23.66 -30.65 1.76
C GLY A 122 24.39 -31.97 1.48
N SER A 123 24.03 -32.70 0.43
CA SER A 123 24.82 -33.83 -0.09
C SER A 123 24.38 -34.18 -1.51
N GLY A 124 24.75 -33.35 -2.48
CA GLY A 124 24.44 -33.63 -3.88
C GLY A 124 24.94 -32.57 -4.84
N ALA A 125 26.19 -32.71 -5.27
CA ALA A 125 26.74 -32.29 -6.56
C ALA A 125 26.39 -30.89 -7.10
N ARG A 126 27.41 -30.02 -7.20
CA ARG A 126 28.00 -29.68 -8.51
C ARG A 126 29.21 -28.78 -8.37
N ALA A 127 30.31 -29.23 -8.96
CA ALA A 127 31.36 -28.39 -9.49
C ALA A 127 30.74 -27.34 -10.44
N GLY A 128 31.12 -26.08 -10.25
CA GLY A 128 30.57 -24.94 -10.99
C GLY A 128 31.38 -23.68 -10.67
N THR A 129 32.57 -23.64 -11.25
CA THR A 129 33.46 -22.50 -11.40
C THR A 129 32.75 -21.20 -11.80
N GLY A 130 33.18 -20.07 -11.21
CA GLY A 130 33.32 -18.83 -11.97
C GLY A 130 32.60 -17.58 -11.46
N SER A 131 33.15 -16.98 -10.40
CA SER A 131 33.51 -15.57 -10.27
C SER A 131 32.54 -14.48 -10.78
N GLY A 132 31.88 -13.80 -9.84
CA GLY A 132 31.24 -12.50 -10.05
C GLY A 132 31.52 -11.58 -8.86
N SER A 133 32.69 -10.97 -8.84
CA SER A 133 33.09 -9.97 -7.86
C SER A 133 32.55 -8.59 -8.23
N GLY A 134 31.74 -8.04 -7.34
CA GLY A 134 31.36 -6.63 -7.33
C GLY A 134 32.50 -5.73 -6.88
N ALA A 135 32.58 -4.58 -7.55
CA ALA A 135 32.97 -3.25 -7.10
C ALA A 135 34.06 -3.12 -6.01
N ARG A 136 35.19 -2.50 -6.40
CA ARG A 136 35.89 -1.52 -5.55
C ARG A 136 36.27 -0.31 -6.38
N ALA A 137 35.61 0.80 -6.07
CA ALA A 137 36.09 2.14 -6.35
C ALA A 137 37.45 2.32 -5.66
N GLY A 138 38.46 2.74 -6.41
CA GLY A 138 39.81 2.99 -5.95
C GLY A 138 40.37 4.16 -6.72
N ALA A 139 40.93 5.09 -5.98
CA ALA A 139 41.30 6.43 -6.40
C ALA A 139 42.40 6.50 -7.47
N ALA A 140 42.36 7.63 -8.19
CA ALA A 140 43.45 8.36 -8.80
C ALA A 140 44.88 7.82 -8.62
N SER A 141 45.54 7.55 -9.75
CA SER A 141 46.95 7.89 -9.93
C SER A 141 47.24 8.15 -11.40
N SER A 142 47.66 9.38 -11.66
CA SER A 142 48.18 9.89 -12.92
C SER A 142 49.44 9.12 -13.30
N ALA A 143 49.45 8.49 -14.48
CA ALA A 143 50.66 8.00 -15.12
C ALA A 143 50.71 8.53 -16.57
N PRO A 144 51.80 9.20 -16.98
CA PRO A 144 51.94 9.74 -18.33
C PRO A 144 52.24 8.62 -19.33
N GLY A 145 51.81 8.85 -20.57
CA GLY A 145 51.67 7.83 -21.60
C GLY A 145 52.94 7.04 -21.93
N ALA A 146 52.76 5.73 -22.03
CA ALA A 146 53.54 4.88 -22.90
C ALA A 146 52.70 4.64 -24.18
N PRO A 147 53.23 4.86 -25.38
CA PRO A 147 52.54 4.44 -26.60
C PRO A 147 52.47 2.92 -26.60
N PHE A 148 51.26 2.37 -26.56
CA PHE A 148 51.02 0.96 -26.78
C PHE A 148 51.33 0.66 -28.26
N SER A 149 52.60 0.38 -28.58
CA SER A 149 53.00 -0.12 -29.89
C SER A 149 52.45 -1.52 -30.06
N ALA A 150 51.32 -1.62 -30.76
CA ALA A 150 50.70 -2.87 -31.19
C ALA A 150 51.58 -3.70 -32.16
N GLU A 151 52.73 -3.17 -32.57
CA GLU A 151 53.64 -3.80 -33.53
C GLU A 151 54.39 -5.03 -32.98
N ASN A 152 54.53 -5.18 -31.66
CA ASN A 152 55.30 -6.28 -31.05
C ASN A 152 54.50 -7.56 -30.71
N LEU A 153 53.20 -7.62 -31.03
CA LEU A 153 52.38 -8.84 -30.88
C LEU A 153 52.15 -9.59 -32.20
N LEU A 154 52.62 -9.03 -33.32
CA LEU A 154 52.63 -9.64 -34.66
C LEU A 154 54.00 -10.23 -34.98
N GLY A 155 54.60 -10.93 -34.02
CA GLY A 155 55.81 -11.73 -34.28
C GLY A 155 55.51 -12.71 -35.42
N ASN A 156 56.34 -12.69 -36.46
CA ASN A 156 56.28 -13.52 -37.67
C ASN A 156 55.92 -14.99 -37.33
N ILE A 157 54.63 -15.30 -37.35
CA ILE A 157 54.15 -16.66 -37.46
C ILE A 157 54.13 -16.91 -38.96
N ASP A 158 55.09 -17.68 -39.46
CA ASP A 158 55.16 -18.15 -40.84
C ASP A 158 53.99 -19.15 -41.04
N MET A 159 52.78 -18.61 -41.18
CA MET A 159 51.56 -19.37 -41.36
C MET A 159 51.48 -19.81 -42.81
N SER A 160 51.41 -21.12 -43.01
CA SER A 160 51.04 -21.75 -44.28
C SER A 160 49.88 -20.98 -44.94
N ASP A 161 49.99 -20.71 -46.25
CA ASP A 161 49.01 -19.93 -47.02
C ASP A 161 47.56 -20.42 -46.81
N GLU A 162 47.37 -21.71 -46.52
CA GLU A 162 46.05 -22.29 -46.20
C GLU A 162 45.45 -21.72 -44.90
N GLN A 163 46.25 -21.53 -43.84
CA GLN A 163 45.80 -20.99 -42.56
C GLN A 163 45.48 -19.49 -42.65
N THR A 164 46.18 -18.75 -43.50
CA THR A 164 45.91 -17.32 -43.71
C THR A 164 44.54 -17.08 -44.33
N SER A 165 44.09 -18.00 -45.21
CA SER A 165 42.78 -17.91 -45.86
C SER A 165 41.62 -18.16 -44.89
N GLU A 166 41.77 -19.10 -43.95
CA GLU A 166 40.77 -19.37 -42.92
C GLU A 166 40.71 -18.25 -41.88
N LEU A 167 41.86 -17.70 -41.49
CA LEU A 167 41.94 -16.59 -40.55
C LEU A 167 41.29 -15.32 -41.14
N ALA A 168 41.52 -15.04 -42.42
CA ALA A 168 40.88 -13.93 -43.12
C ALA A 168 39.35 -14.09 -43.17
N LYS A 169 38.85 -15.31 -43.42
CA LYS A 169 37.41 -15.60 -43.42
C LYS A 169 36.79 -15.43 -42.04
N LEU A 170 37.47 -15.90 -40.98
CA LEU A 170 37.02 -15.72 -39.59
C LEU A 170 37.04 -14.24 -39.19
N GLY A 171 38.07 -13.49 -39.58
CA GLY A 171 38.17 -12.05 -39.33
C GLY A 171 37.04 -11.27 -40.00
N LEU A 172 36.75 -11.58 -41.26
CA LEU A 172 35.66 -10.93 -42.01
C LEU A 172 34.29 -11.28 -41.41
N MET A 173 34.10 -12.53 -40.97
CA MET A 173 32.89 -12.94 -40.24
C MET A 173 32.73 -12.16 -38.93
N PHE A 174 33.80 -12.00 -38.15
CA PHE A 174 33.76 -11.25 -36.91
C PHE A 174 33.41 -9.77 -37.13
N ILE A 175 34.02 -9.12 -38.12
CA ILE A 175 33.69 -7.74 -38.51
C ILE A 175 32.21 -7.63 -38.93
N GLY A 176 31.71 -8.60 -39.69
CA GLY A 176 30.30 -8.68 -40.07
C GLY A 176 29.37 -8.74 -38.85
N VAL A 177 29.66 -9.63 -37.89
CA VAL A 177 28.87 -9.79 -36.65
C VAL A 177 28.90 -8.52 -35.81
N VAL A 178 30.07 -7.90 -35.61
CA VAL A 178 30.20 -6.64 -34.86
C VAL A 178 29.41 -5.51 -35.52
N THR A 179 29.42 -5.44 -36.85
CA THR A 179 28.67 -4.43 -37.60
C THR A 179 27.16 -4.62 -37.43
N ILE A 180 26.66 -5.85 -37.51
CA ILE A 180 25.23 -6.17 -37.29
C ILE A 180 24.82 -5.83 -35.85
N LEU A 181 25.62 -6.22 -34.85
CA LEU A 181 25.37 -5.87 -33.44
C LEU A 181 25.32 -4.36 -33.22
N ARG A 182 26.22 -3.60 -33.86
CA ARG A 182 26.23 -2.14 -33.79
C ARG A 182 24.96 -1.54 -34.41
N ILE A 183 24.49 -2.07 -35.53
CA ILE A 183 23.24 -1.65 -36.16
C ILE A 183 22.04 -1.95 -35.26
N ILE A 184 21.96 -3.14 -34.65
CA ILE A 184 20.88 -3.51 -33.72
C ILE A 184 20.90 -2.63 -32.46
N SER A 185 22.09 -2.35 -31.92
CA SER A 185 22.26 -1.47 -30.77
C SER A 185 21.81 -0.04 -31.09
N SER A 186 22.22 0.47 -32.25
CA SER A 186 21.82 1.80 -32.74
C SER A 186 20.31 1.89 -33.01
N SER A 187 19.71 0.87 -33.62
CA SER A 187 18.27 0.86 -33.89
C SER A 187 17.45 0.79 -32.61
N THR A 188 17.92 0.05 -31.60
CA THR A 188 17.30 -0.01 -30.27
C THR A 188 17.34 1.36 -29.58
N PHE A 189 18.42 2.13 -29.75
CA PHE A 189 18.51 3.48 -29.21
C PHE A 189 17.47 4.41 -29.86
N VAL A 190 17.38 4.42 -31.19
CA VAL A 190 16.37 5.23 -31.91
C VAL A 190 14.96 4.80 -31.52
N PHE A 191 14.71 3.49 -31.42
CA PHE A 191 13.42 2.96 -30.98
C PHE A 191 13.07 3.46 -29.58
N LYS A 192 13.99 3.41 -28.61
CA LYS A 192 13.75 3.96 -27.27
C LYS A 192 13.54 5.47 -27.32
N ALA A 193 14.34 6.21 -28.11
CA ALA A 193 14.23 7.65 -28.23
C ALA A 193 12.88 8.11 -28.84
N VAL A 194 12.24 7.28 -29.66
CA VAL A 194 10.96 7.60 -30.32
C VAL A 194 9.76 6.95 -29.61
N VAL A 195 9.83 5.67 -29.31
CA VAL A 195 8.71 4.91 -28.72
C VAL A 195 8.48 5.25 -27.27
N LEU A 196 9.52 5.56 -26.49
CA LEU A 196 9.35 5.95 -25.09
C LEU A 196 8.57 7.27 -24.95
N PRO A 197 8.91 8.38 -25.63
CA PRO A 197 8.11 9.60 -25.50
C PRO A 197 6.70 9.46 -26.09
N ILE A 198 6.52 8.71 -27.18
CA ILE A 198 5.18 8.41 -27.71
C ILE A 198 4.37 7.59 -26.69
N GLY A 199 4.99 6.59 -26.06
CA GLY A 199 4.36 5.76 -25.03
C GLY A 199 3.99 6.57 -23.77
N ILE A 200 4.86 7.49 -23.33
CA ILE A 200 4.56 8.41 -22.24
C ILE A 200 3.40 9.34 -22.62
N LEU A 201 3.45 9.96 -23.79
CA LEU A 201 2.40 10.86 -24.27
C LEU A 201 1.05 10.13 -24.38
N TYR A 202 1.07 8.90 -24.90
CA TYR A 202 -0.10 8.04 -24.95
C TYR A 202 -0.61 7.67 -23.54
N GLY A 203 0.29 7.35 -22.61
CA GLY A 203 -0.06 7.15 -21.21
C GLY A 203 -0.73 8.38 -20.59
N MET A 204 -0.21 9.57 -20.87
CA MET A 204 -0.78 10.84 -20.40
C MET A 204 -2.17 11.10 -20.96
N MET A 205 -2.39 10.83 -22.25
CA MET A 205 -3.70 10.99 -22.91
C MET A 205 -4.72 9.97 -22.44
N THR A 206 -4.29 8.80 -21.99
CA THR A 206 -5.17 7.70 -21.60
C THR A 206 -5.25 7.52 -20.09
N CYS A 207 -4.65 8.38 -19.27
CA CYS A 207 -4.79 8.27 -17.82
C CYS A 207 -6.25 8.56 -17.42
N PRO A 208 -6.91 7.67 -16.64
CA PRO A 208 -8.26 7.94 -16.16
C PRO A 208 -8.26 9.17 -15.25
N ALA A 209 -9.32 9.98 -15.34
CA ALA A 209 -9.50 11.13 -14.47
C ALA A 209 -9.88 10.70 -13.03
N ASN A 210 -9.52 11.51 -12.03
CA ASN A 210 -9.68 11.16 -10.61
C ASN A 210 -11.14 10.98 -10.19
N ASP A 211 -12.07 11.68 -10.86
CA ASP A 211 -13.52 11.59 -10.66
C ASP A 211 -14.12 10.26 -11.13
N THR A 212 -13.45 9.56 -12.06
CA THR A 212 -13.86 8.21 -12.50
C THR A 212 -13.61 7.14 -11.45
N PHE A 213 -12.77 7.44 -10.45
CA PHE A 213 -12.47 6.52 -9.36
C PHE A 213 -13.56 6.57 -8.30
N ASP A 214 -14.37 5.51 -8.23
CA ASP A 214 -15.38 5.34 -7.19
C ASP A 214 -14.82 4.40 -6.09
N PRO A 215 -14.26 4.94 -4.99
CA PRO A 215 -13.59 4.17 -3.94
C PRO A 215 -14.54 3.15 -3.30
N LYS A 216 -15.85 3.47 -3.19
CA LYS A 216 -16.85 2.55 -2.64
C LYS A 216 -17.06 1.34 -3.55
N LYS A 217 -17.20 1.55 -4.86
CA LYS A 217 -17.33 0.46 -5.82
C LYS A 217 -16.08 -0.40 -5.87
N GLU A 218 -14.90 0.21 -5.89
CA GLU A 218 -13.64 -0.53 -5.94
C GLU A 218 -13.36 -1.30 -4.65
N LEU A 219 -13.60 -0.71 -3.48
CA LEU A 219 -13.53 -1.40 -2.19
C LEU A 219 -14.45 -2.63 -2.18
N LYS A 220 -15.68 -2.49 -2.70
CA LYS A 220 -16.62 -3.60 -2.82
C LYS A 220 -16.08 -4.72 -3.73
N ARG A 221 -15.40 -4.40 -4.84
CA ARG A 221 -14.78 -5.41 -5.73
C ARG A 221 -13.62 -6.11 -5.05
N VAL A 222 -12.80 -5.38 -4.29
CA VAL A 222 -11.68 -5.95 -3.51
C VAL A 222 -12.20 -6.89 -2.43
N LEU A 223 -13.21 -6.46 -1.63
CA LEU A 223 -13.81 -7.29 -0.57
C LEU A 223 -14.53 -8.53 -1.11
N ARG A 224 -15.01 -8.49 -2.36
CA ARG A 224 -15.57 -9.67 -3.04
C ARG A 224 -14.50 -10.66 -3.53
N GLY A 225 -13.23 -10.29 -3.45
CA GLY A 225 -12.12 -11.10 -3.93
C GLY A 225 -11.98 -11.15 -5.45
N GLN A 226 -12.53 -10.17 -6.18
CA GLN A 226 -12.57 -10.20 -7.65
C GLN A 226 -11.18 -10.11 -8.30
N HIS A 227 -10.23 -9.48 -7.60
CA HIS A 227 -8.85 -9.32 -8.07
C HIS A 227 -7.90 -10.42 -7.60
N LEU A 228 -8.37 -11.40 -6.83
CA LEU A 228 -7.51 -12.49 -6.34
C LEU A 228 -7.51 -13.69 -7.31
N PRO A 229 -6.35 -14.35 -7.49
CA PRO A 229 -6.24 -15.56 -8.29
C PRO A 229 -7.12 -16.67 -7.73
N GLU A 230 -7.51 -17.60 -8.60
CA GLU A 230 -8.23 -18.81 -8.19
C GLU A 230 -7.35 -19.62 -7.21
N GLY A 231 -7.93 -20.02 -6.07
CA GLY A 231 -7.21 -20.74 -5.01
C GLY A 231 -6.55 -19.89 -3.91
N HIS A 232 -6.69 -18.56 -3.92
CA HIS A 232 -6.22 -17.73 -2.79
C HIS A 232 -7.08 -17.96 -1.54
N GLN A 233 -6.48 -18.06 -0.35
CA GLN A 233 -7.18 -18.27 0.92
C GLN A 233 -8.23 -17.19 1.26
N ASP A 234 -8.02 -15.99 0.73
CA ASP A 234 -8.92 -14.84 0.91
C ASP A 234 -10.06 -14.79 -0.12
N LYS A 235 -10.02 -15.63 -1.15
CA LYS A 235 -11.08 -15.71 -2.16
C LYS A 235 -12.12 -16.72 -1.68
N PRO A 236 -13.41 -16.34 -1.57
CA PRO A 236 -14.44 -17.29 -1.21
C PRO A 236 -14.46 -18.45 -2.22
N PRO A 237 -14.73 -19.69 -1.79
CA PRO A 237 -14.86 -20.83 -2.70
C PRO A 237 -15.92 -20.55 -3.77
N ASP A 238 -15.85 -21.24 -4.90
CA ASP A 238 -16.72 -21.01 -6.07
C ASP A 238 -18.21 -21.30 -5.80
N ASP A 239 -18.54 -21.84 -4.63
CA ASP A 239 -19.90 -22.14 -4.20
C ASP A 239 -20.81 -20.91 -4.25
N TRP A 240 -21.99 -21.09 -4.83
CA TRP A 240 -22.99 -20.04 -4.98
C TRP A 240 -23.38 -19.39 -3.64
N PHE A 241 -23.44 -20.18 -2.55
CA PHE A 241 -23.76 -19.71 -1.21
C PHE A 241 -22.64 -18.83 -0.66
N SER A 242 -21.39 -19.31 -0.71
CA SER A 242 -20.19 -18.56 -0.29
C SER A 242 -20.04 -17.26 -1.07
N ARG A 243 -20.31 -17.27 -2.38
CA ARG A 243 -20.36 -16.07 -3.22
C ARG A 243 -21.44 -15.08 -2.78
N THR A 244 -22.61 -15.57 -2.38
CA THR A 244 -23.73 -14.72 -1.94
C THR A 244 -23.43 -14.09 -0.59
N VAL A 245 -22.96 -14.88 0.38
CA VAL A 245 -22.53 -14.40 1.70
C VAL A 245 -21.40 -13.38 1.55
N ALA A 246 -20.36 -13.69 0.76
CA ALA A 246 -19.26 -12.75 0.50
C ALA A 246 -19.75 -11.44 -0.14
N ARG A 247 -20.73 -11.48 -1.05
CA ARG A 247 -21.32 -10.26 -1.64
C ARG A 247 -22.06 -9.41 -0.61
N VAL A 248 -22.81 -10.04 0.29
CA VAL A 248 -23.56 -9.34 1.35
C VAL A 248 -22.58 -8.76 2.37
N THR A 249 -21.65 -9.57 2.90
CA THR A 249 -20.61 -9.13 3.83
C THR A 249 -19.78 -8.01 3.24
N ALA A 250 -19.31 -8.13 1.99
CA ALA A 250 -18.59 -7.06 1.31
C ALA A 250 -19.41 -5.78 1.16
N SER A 251 -20.73 -5.89 0.97
CA SER A 251 -21.61 -4.71 0.89
C SER A 251 -21.75 -4.03 2.25
N VAL A 252 -21.99 -4.79 3.31
CA VAL A 252 -22.13 -4.26 4.68
C VAL A 252 -20.82 -3.67 5.17
N VAL A 253 -19.70 -4.36 4.95
CA VAL A 253 -18.36 -3.89 5.34
C VAL A 253 -17.98 -2.65 4.54
N ALA A 254 -18.27 -2.60 3.24
CA ALA A 254 -18.02 -1.40 2.44
C ALA A 254 -18.88 -0.22 2.92
N GLU A 255 -20.19 -0.43 3.15
CA GLU A 255 -21.10 0.59 3.67
C GLU A 255 -20.62 1.13 5.03
N ALA A 256 -20.33 0.23 5.98
CA ALA A 256 -19.82 0.60 7.30
C ALA A 256 -18.51 1.38 7.17
N SER A 257 -17.55 0.88 6.38
CA SER A 257 -16.27 1.57 6.16
C SER A 257 -16.45 2.94 5.53
N THR A 258 -17.40 3.09 4.60
CA THR A 258 -17.72 4.40 4.01
C THR A 258 -18.41 5.33 5.00
N ALA A 259 -19.22 4.81 5.93
CA ALA A 259 -19.91 5.61 6.93
C ALA A 259 -18.97 6.18 8.00
N PHE A 260 -17.91 5.45 8.35
CA PHE A 260 -16.89 5.92 9.31
C PHE A 260 -15.83 6.84 8.67
N GLY A 261 -15.91 7.06 7.35
CA GLY A 261 -14.94 7.84 6.60
C GLY A 261 -13.78 7.00 6.09
N TYR A 262 -13.35 7.32 4.87
CA TYR A 262 -12.14 6.80 4.25
C TYR A 262 -11.38 7.98 3.66
N GLU A 263 -10.07 7.87 3.61
CA GLU A 263 -9.21 8.89 3.01
C GLU A 263 -8.72 8.39 1.65
N VAL A 264 -8.93 9.18 0.60
CA VAL A 264 -8.43 8.89 -0.73
C VAL A 264 -7.34 9.90 -1.07
N SER A 265 -6.15 9.39 -1.36
CA SER A 265 -5.03 10.19 -1.86
C SER A 265 -4.71 9.76 -3.29
N PHE A 266 -4.53 10.74 -4.17
CA PHE A 266 -4.14 10.52 -5.55
C PHE A 266 -2.73 11.05 -5.76
N THR A 267 -1.83 10.18 -6.21
CA THR A 267 -0.45 10.53 -6.57
C THR A 267 -0.29 10.35 -8.08
N SER A 268 -0.19 11.46 -8.82
CA SER A 268 0.03 11.43 -10.26
C SER A 268 1.52 11.39 -10.60
N PHE A 269 1.91 10.51 -11.50
CA PHE A 269 3.29 10.38 -11.95
C PHE A 269 3.43 10.93 -13.37
N GLY A 270 3.63 12.25 -13.46
CA GLY A 270 3.78 12.95 -14.74
C GLY A 270 2.57 12.80 -15.66
N GLY A 271 1.38 12.56 -15.11
CA GLY A 271 0.14 12.35 -15.86
C GLY A 271 0.02 11.00 -16.57
N ALA A 272 1.09 10.20 -16.68
CA ALA A 272 1.05 8.92 -17.40
C ALA A 272 0.32 7.81 -16.64
N PHE A 273 0.40 7.83 -15.32
CA PHE A 273 -0.35 6.95 -14.43
C PHE A 273 -0.64 7.66 -13.11
N THR A 274 -1.76 7.29 -12.49
CA THR A 274 -2.18 7.83 -11.20
C THR A 274 -2.32 6.71 -10.20
N LEU A 275 -1.59 6.78 -9.10
CA LEU A 275 -1.75 5.87 -7.96
C LEU A 275 -2.81 6.44 -7.03
N SER A 276 -3.89 5.69 -6.84
CA SER A 276 -4.89 5.98 -5.82
C SER A 276 -4.63 5.10 -4.60
N THR A 277 -4.51 5.74 -3.44
CA THR A 277 -4.37 5.07 -2.14
C THR A 277 -5.61 5.38 -1.31
N VAL A 278 -6.35 4.33 -0.94
CA VAL A 278 -7.52 4.43 -0.05
C VAL A 278 -7.16 3.86 1.30
N LEU A 279 -7.14 4.72 2.31
CA LEU A 279 -6.99 4.35 3.70
C LEU A 279 -8.39 4.12 4.30
N VAL A 280 -8.57 2.93 4.89
CA VAL A 280 -9.81 2.54 5.56
C VAL A 280 -9.50 2.33 7.05
N PRO A 281 -9.66 3.37 7.89
CA PRO A 281 -9.25 3.32 9.30
C PRO A 281 -9.97 2.22 10.09
N THR A 282 -11.25 1.98 9.80
CA THR A 282 -12.07 0.96 10.48
C THR A 282 -11.56 -0.46 10.31
N LEU A 283 -10.82 -0.72 9.24
CA LEU A 283 -10.32 -2.04 8.90
C LEU A 283 -8.80 -2.13 9.03
N ASN A 284 -8.14 -1.05 9.47
CA ASN A 284 -6.67 -0.94 9.54
C ASN A 284 -6.00 -1.40 8.24
N MET A 285 -6.53 -0.96 7.10
CA MET A 285 -6.01 -1.34 5.79
C MET A 285 -5.83 -0.14 4.86
N GLU A 286 -4.77 -0.23 4.06
CA GLU A 286 -4.50 0.61 2.92
C GLU A 286 -4.62 -0.22 1.65
N LEU A 287 -5.34 0.32 0.69
CA LEU A 287 -5.58 -0.31 -0.59
C LEU A 287 -5.00 0.58 -1.69
N TYR A 288 -4.33 -0.03 -2.65
CA TYR A 288 -3.60 0.66 -3.71
C TYR A 288 -4.16 0.28 -5.08
N TRP A 289 -4.46 1.29 -5.90
CA TRP A 289 -4.87 1.14 -7.30
C TRP A 289 -4.02 1.99 -8.20
N ILE A 290 -3.72 1.48 -9.40
CA ILE A 290 -3.10 2.24 -10.48
C ILE A 290 -4.12 2.49 -11.58
N GLY A 291 -4.33 3.78 -11.88
CA GLY A 291 -5.06 4.25 -13.04
C GLY A 291 -4.10 4.40 -14.20
N ALA A 292 -4.29 3.59 -15.24
CA ALA A 292 -3.55 3.67 -16.50
C ALA A 292 -4.43 3.15 -17.64
N PHE A 293 -4.26 3.69 -18.84
CA PHE A 293 -4.97 3.24 -20.05
C PHE A 293 -6.51 3.20 -19.88
N GLY A 294 -7.08 4.22 -19.23
CA GLY A 294 -8.51 4.40 -19.03
C GLY A 294 -9.13 3.45 -18.01
N SER A 295 -8.31 2.69 -17.27
CA SER A 295 -8.80 1.70 -16.31
C SER A 295 -8.07 1.79 -14.97
N TRP A 296 -8.81 1.55 -13.89
CA TRP A 296 -8.25 1.39 -12.56
C TRP A 296 -7.96 -0.09 -12.31
N ARG A 297 -6.74 -0.39 -11.89
CA ARG A 297 -6.27 -1.74 -11.58
C ARG A 297 -5.83 -1.80 -10.13
N TYR A 298 -6.43 -2.70 -9.37
CA TYR A 298 -6.01 -2.97 -8.00
C TYR A 298 -4.61 -3.61 -8.00
N ILE A 299 -3.72 -3.10 -7.16
CA ILE A 299 -2.34 -3.60 -7.04
C ILE A 299 -2.21 -4.47 -5.79
N MET A 300 -2.46 -3.90 -4.61
CA MET A 300 -2.16 -4.56 -3.35
C MET A 300 -2.96 -3.98 -2.18
N LYS A 301 -3.03 -4.78 -1.10
CA LYS A 301 -3.50 -4.38 0.23
C LYS A 301 -2.32 -4.40 1.19
N ARG A 302 -2.26 -3.41 2.08
CA ARG A 302 -1.32 -3.36 3.20
C ARG A 302 -2.12 -3.21 4.49
N LYS A 303 -1.70 -3.91 5.55
CA LYS A 303 -2.24 -3.67 6.89
C LYS A 303 -1.53 -2.46 7.48
N THR A 304 -2.28 -1.46 7.91
CA THR A 304 -1.75 -0.30 8.58
C THR A 304 -1.56 -0.67 10.05
N GLN A 305 -0.31 -0.61 10.53
CA GLN A 305 -0.02 -0.70 11.96
C GLN A 305 -0.32 0.69 12.54
N ILE A 306 -1.56 0.92 12.98
CA ILE A 306 -1.84 2.11 13.77
C ILE A 306 -1.16 1.86 15.12
N GLU A 307 0.01 2.46 15.33
CA GLU A 307 0.59 2.57 16.66
C GLU A 307 -0.36 3.45 17.49
N SER A 308 -1.19 2.78 18.28
CA SER A 308 -2.11 3.37 19.25
C SER A 308 -1.39 3.78 20.52
#